data_AF-A0A7J5A702-F1
#
_entry.id   AF-A0A7J5A702-F1
#
_cell.length_a   1.000
_cell.length_b   1.000
_cell.length_c   1.000
_cell.angle_alpha   90.00
_cell.angle_beta   90.00
_cell.angle_gamma   90.00
#
_symmetry.space_group_name_H-M   'P 1'
#
loop_
_entity.id
_entity.type
_entity.pdbx_description
1 polymer ?
#
loop_
_entity_poly.entity_id
_entity_poly.type
_entity_poly.pdbx_seq_one_letter_code
_entity_poly.pdbx_strand_id
1 'polypeptide(L)'
;MSPVTNDALLEIRRSSTYRAGIWLARTANLALLPVVVWGIASGAPNVPALPDSVFMAAWAVGCVTLVPAVVLFYRSGIPFEHKGATWVTDARVGNAILRDVFWRRP
;
A
#
# COMPACT_ATOMS: atom_id res chain seq x y z
N MET A 1 -6.12 -19.56 -11.45
CA MET A 1 -6.41 -20.05 -10.08
C MET A 1 -7.86 -19.77 -9.74
N SER A 2 -8.51 -20.61 -8.93
CA SER A 2 -9.84 -20.30 -8.36
C SER A 2 -9.74 -19.06 -7.46
N PRO A 3 -10.75 -18.19 -7.44
CA PRO A 3 -10.77 -16.99 -6.58
C PRO A 3 -10.56 -17.37 -5.11
N VAL A 4 -9.90 -16.49 -4.35
CA VAL A 4 -9.67 -16.72 -2.92
C VAL A 4 -11.03 -16.78 -2.23
N THR A 5 -11.30 -17.87 -1.50
CA THR A 5 -12.53 -18.00 -0.73
C THR A 5 -12.53 -17.00 0.43
N ASN A 6 -13.71 -16.59 0.90
CA ASN A 6 -13.81 -15.63 2.01
C ASN A 6 -13.13 -16.16 3.28
N ASP A 7 -13.18 -17.47 3.51
CA ASP A 7 -12.55 -18.12 4.67
C ASP A 7 -11.03 -18.06 4.59
N ALA A 8 -10.45 -18.34 3.41
CA ALA A 8 -9.02 -18.21 3.18
C ALA A 8 -8.56 -16.75 3.34
N LEU A 9 -9.34 -15.78 2.85
CA LEU A 9 -9.05 -14.35 3.05
C LEU A 9 -9.10 -13.96 4.53
N LEU A 10 -10.04 -14.47 5.31
CA LEU A 10 -10.12 -14.23 6.75
C LEU A 10 -8.92 -14.80 7.49
N GLU A 11 -8.47 -16.00 7.11
CA GLU A 11 -7.28 -16.63 7.67
C GLU A 11 -6.01 -15.80 7.39
N ILE A 12 -5.82 -15.37 6.14
CA ILE A 12 -4.73 -14.47 5.74
C ILE A 12 -4.76 -13.19 6.58
N ARG A 13 -5.93 -12.55 6.72
CA ARG A 13 -6.08 -11.29 7.48
C ARG A 13 -5.82 -11.44 8.98
N ARG A 14 -6.01 -12.63 9.55
CA ARG A 14 -5.70 -12.91 10.96
C ARG A 14 -4.20 -13.12 11.21
N SER A 15 -3.42 -13.43 10.18
CA SER A 15 -1.99 -13.65 10.32
C SER A 15 -1.24 -12.39 10.81
N SER A 16 -0.25 -12.58 11.67
CA SER A 16 0.65 -11.50 12.12
C SER A 16 1.39 -10.86 10.95
N THR A 17 1.79 -11.68 9.97
CA THR A 17 2.47 -11.25 8.74
C THR A 17 1.62 -10.26 7.94
N TYR A 18 0.34 -10.56 7.72
CA TYR A 18 -0.56 -9.64 7.02
C TYR A 18 -0.73 -8.33 7.78
N ARG A 19 -0.96 -8.40 9.10
CA ARG A 19 -1.15 -7.21 9.94
C ARG A 19 0.10 -6.32 9.98
N ALA A 20 1.29 -6.91 10.01
CA ALA A 20 2.55 -6.19 9.90
C ALA A 20 2.71 -5.53 8.52
N GLY A 21 2.35 -6.23 7.44
CA GLY A 21 2.30 -5.67 6.09
C GLY A 21 1.37 -4.46 5.98
N ILE A 22 0.17 -4.54 6.58
CA ILE A 22 -0.78 -3.42 6.63
C ILE A 22 -0.20 -2.22 7.38
N TRP A 23 0.47 -2.43 8.52
CA TRP A 23 1.08 -1.34 9.26
C TRP A 23 2.18 -0.63 8.47
N LEU A 24 3.03 -1.40 7.78
CA LEU A 24 4.05 -0.81 6.91
C LEU A 24 3.45 -0.05 5.72
N ALA A 25 2.42 -0.62 5.08
CA ALA A 25 1.70 0.05 4.00
C ALA A 25 1.02 1.34 4.46
N ARG A 26 0.50 1.38 5.70
CA ARG A 26 -0.04 2.60 6.32
C ARG A 26 1.04 3.65 6.52
N THR A 27 2.21 3.27 7.05
CA THR A 27 3.34 4.19 7.21
C THR A 27 3.81 4.74 5.87
N ALA A 28 3.88 3.90 4.84
CA ALA A 28 4.19 4.33 3.48
C ALA A 28 3.18 5.37 2.97
N ASN A 29 1.88 5.13 3.19
CA ASN A 29 0.85 6.10 2.81
C ASN A 29 0.96 7.42 3.58
N LEU A 30 1.23 7.38 4.89
CA LEU A 30 1.41 8.59 5.68
C LEU A 30 2.62 9.42 5.24
N ALA A 31 3.68 8.77 4.76
CA ALA A 31 4.87 9.45 4.24
C ALA A 31 4.68 9.97 2.81
N LEU A 32 4.13 9.14 1.92
CA LEU A 32 4.09 9.43 0.48
C LEU A 32 2.87 10.23 0.05
N LEU A 33 1.69 9.98 0.63
CA LEU A 33 0.45 10.58 0.16
C LEU A 33 0.43 12.11 0.29
N PRO A 34 0.92 12.73 1.39
CA PRO A 34 1.05 14.18 1.47
C PRO A 34 1.97 14.75 0.39
N VAL A 35 3.10 14.07 0.12
CA VAL A 35 4.08 14.51 -0.88
C VAL A 35 3.54 14.40 -2.30
N VAL A 36 2.80 13.33 -2.61
CA VAL A 36 2.12 13.17 -3.91
C VAL A 36 1.07 14.25 -4.10
N VAL A 37 0.22 14.49 -3.09
CA VAL A 37 -0.81 15.53 -3.14
C VAL A 37 -0.19 16.91 -3.30
N TRP A 38 0.88 17.20 -2.57
CA TRP A 38 1.59 18.48 -2.68
C TRP A 38 2.29 18.63 -4.03
N GLY A 39 2.91 17.57 -4.55
CA GLY A 39 3.50 17.56 -5.88
C GLY A 39 2.48 17.92 -6.96
N ILE A 40 1.27 17.34 -6.89
CA ILE A 40 0.17 17.70 -7.78
C ILE A 40 -0.25 19.17 -7.58
N ALA A 41 -0.40 19.61 -6.33
CA ALA A 41 -0.80 20.98 -6.00
C ALA A 41 0.22 22.03 -6.48
N SER A 42 1.52 21.71 -6.47
CA SER A 42 2.60 22.59 -6.93
C SER A 42 2.58 22.91 -8.42
N GLY A 43 1.73 22.24 -9.21
CA GLY A 43 1.42 22.67 -10.58
C GLY A 43 0.58 23.95 -10.65
N ALA A 44 -0.02 24.40 -9.53
CA ALA A 44 -0.76 25.64 -9.46
C ALA A 44 0.19 26.84 -9.26
N PRO A 45 -0.11 28.01 -9.84
CA PRO A 45 0.80 29.16 -9.87
C PRO A 45 1.16 29.75 -8.49
N ASN A 46 0.38 29.45 -7.45
CA ASN A 46 0.56 29.98 -6.09
C ASN A 46 1.02 28.94 -5.07
N VAL A 47 1.35 27.72 -5.50
CA VAL A 47 1.78 26.65 -4.58
C VAL A 47 3.26 26.39 -4.80
N PRO A 48 4.13 26.63 -3.80
CA PRO A 48 5.54 26.38 -3.95
C PRO A 48 5.84 24.89 -4.06
N ALA A 49 6.86 24.54 -4.84
CA ALA A 49 7.39 23.19 -4.87
C ALA A 49 7.97 22.78 -3.51
N LEU A 50 7.89 21.49 -3.19
CA LEU A 50 8.58 20.94 -2.02
C LEU A 50 10.10 21.03 -2.22
N PRO A 51 10.88 21.28 -1.16
CA PRO A 51 12.33 21.12 -1.23
C PRO A 51 12.68 19.68 -1.61
N ASP A 52 13.67 19.52 -2.50
CA ASP A 52 14.12 18.21 -2.99
C ASP A 52 14.48 17.25 -1.86
N SER A 53 15.08 17.76 -0.77
CA SER A 53 15.42 16.97 0.41
C SER A 53 14.20 16.36 1.10
N VAL A 54 13.09 17.09 1.17
CA VAL A 54 11.83 16.60 1.76
C VAL A 54 11.20 15.54 0.86
N PHE A 55 11.22 15.77 -0.46
CA PHE A 55 10.75 14.79 -1.44
C PHE A 55 11.56 13.50 -1.36
N MET A 56 12.89 13.59 -1.37
CA MET A 56 13.78 12.44 -1.30
C MET A 56 13.65 11.68 0.02
N ALA A 57 13.53 12.37 1.15
CA ALA A 57 13.33 11.74 2.45
C ALA A 57 12.01 10.96 2.51
N ALA A 58 10.92 11.56 2.01
CA ALA A 58 9.63 10.88 1.94
C ALA A 58 9.66 9.66 1.01
N TRP A 59 10.33 9.78 -0.14
CA TRP A 59 10.56 8.66 -1.05
C TRP A 59 11.33 7.53 -0.37
N ALA A 60 12.44 7.84 0.31
CA ALA A 60 13.24 6.85 1.02
C ALA A 60 12.44 6.11 2.09
N VAL A 61 11.67 6.83 2.92
CA VAL A 61 10.75 6.24 3.90
C VAL A 61 9.71 5.37 3.21
N GLY A 62 9.15 5.84 2.10
CA GLY A 62 8.25 5.09 1.24
C GLY A 62 8.84 3.76 0.79
N CYS A 63 10.03 3.76 0.19
CA CYS A 63 10.76 2.55 -0.21
C CYS A 63 10.92 1.55 0.93
N VAL A 64 11.46 2.02 2.06
CA VAL A 64 11.79 1.18 3.23
C VAL A 64 10.55 0.56 3.87
N THR A 65 9.37 1.16 3.66
CA THR A 65 8.11 0.65 4.22
C THR A 65 7.29 -0.15 3.19
N LEU A 66 7.19 0.29 1.94
CA LEU A 66 6.44 -0.41 0.89
C LEU A 66 7.08 -1.73 0.47
N VAL A 67 8.40 -1.79 0.28
CA VAL A 67 9.05 -3.02 -0.20
C VAL A 67 8.87 -4.16 0.80
N PRO A 68 9.14 -3.99 2.10
CA PRO A 68 8.87 -5.06 3.06
C PRO A 68 7.36 -5.33 3.23
N ALA A 69 6.48 -4.34 3.09
CA ALA A 69 5.03 -4.58 3.11
C ALA A 69 4.60 -5.56 2.01
N VAL A 70 5.10 -5.37 0.78
CA VAL A 70 4.83 -6.29 -0.35
C VAL A 70 5.36 -7.69 -0.06
N VAL A 71 6.57 -7.81 0.47
CA VAL A 71 7.16 -9.11 0.86
C VAL A 71 6.31 -9.81 1.93
N LEU A 72 5.83 -9.07 2.93
CA LEU A 72 4.97 -9.62 3.98
C LEU A 72 3.60 -10.04 3.44
N PHE A 73 3.01 -9.26 2.53
CA PHE A 73 1.78 -9.67 1.86
C PHE A 73 1.98 -10.97 1.08
N TYR A 74 3.08 -11.10 0.33
CA TYR A 74 3.39 -12.33 -0.39
C TYR A 74 3.54 -13.52 0.57
N ARG A 75 4.28 -13.34 1.67
CA ARG A 75 4.45 -14.36 2.73
C ARG A 75 3.17 -14.68 3.49
N SER A 76 2.19 -13.77 3.51
CA SER A 76 0.89 -14.03 4.13
C SER A 76 -0.03 -14.90 3.28
N GLY A 77 0.37 -15.28 2.06
CA GLY A 77 -0.41 -16.12 1.16
C GLY A 77 -1.31 -15.33 0.21
N ILE A 78 -1.11 -14.02 0.07
CA ILE A 78 -1.78 -13.25 -0.98
C ILE A 78 -1.21 -13.69 -2.34
N PRO A 79 -2.07 -14.10 -3.29
CA PRO A 79 -1.62 -14.41 -4.63
C PRO A 79 -1.20 -13.12 -5.35
N PHE A 80 0.12 -12.91 -5.46
CA PHE A 80 0.70 -11.92 -6.35
C PHE A 80 0.99 -12.58 -7.70
N GLU A 81 0.08 -12.44 -8.66
CA GLU A 81 0.33 -12.79 -10.05
C GLU A 81 0.50 -11.51 -10.86
N HIS A 82 1.47 -11.49 -11.76
CA HIS A 82 1.66 -10.35 -12.66
C HIS A 82 0.58 -10.40 -13.75
N LYS A 83 -0.46 -9.56 -13.64
CA LYS A 83 -1.43 -9.29 -14.73
C LYS A 83 -1.33 -7.82 -15.13
N GLY A 84 -0.41 -7.51 -16.05
CA GLY A 84 -0.21 -6.15 -16.54
C GLY A 84 0.31 -5.22 -15.45
N ALA A 85 -0.35 -4.08 -15.22
CA ALA A 85 0.10 -3.06 -14.27
C ALA A 85 -0.26 -3.34 -12.80
N THR A 86 -1.00 -4.42 -12.51
CA THR A 86 -1.47 -4.73 -11.16
C THR A 86 -0.85 -6.02 -10.63
N TRP A 87 -0.46 -5.98 -9.36
CA TRP A 87 0.22 -7.08 -8.67
C TRP A 87 -0.72 -7.92 -7.80
N VAL A 88 -1.97 -7.49 -7.60
CA VAL A 88 -3.00 -8.23 -6.84
C VAL A 88 -4.11 -8.62 -7.81
N THR A 89 -4.24 -9.92 -8.10
CA THR A 89 -5.14 -10.43 -9.13
C THR A 89 -6.58 -10.67 -8.68
N ASP A 90 -6.82 -10.77 -7.37
CA ASP A 90 -8.17 -10.89 -6.80
C ASP A 90 -8.66 -9.52 -6.28
N ALA A 91 -9.72 -9.01 -6.91
CA ALA A 91 -10.33 -7.73 -6.54
C ALA A 91 -10.83 -7.69 -5.08
N ARG A 92 -11.22 -8.84 -4.51
CA ARG A 92 -11.65 -8.92 -3.10
C ARG A 92 -10.48 -8.73 -2.15
N VAL A 93 -9.34 -9.34 -2.47
CA VAL A 93 -8.10 -9.19 -1.73
C VAL A 93 -7.60 -7.74 -1.83
N GLY A 94 -7.61 -7.17 -3.05
CA GLY A 94 -7.25 -5.76 -3.27
C GLY A 94 -8.14 -4.80 -2.50
N ASN A 95 -9.46 -5.01 -2.50
CA ASN A 95 -10.41 -4.18 -1.75
C ASN A 95 -10.22 -4.34 -0.22
N ALA A 96 -9.94 -5.54 0.27
CA ALA A 96 -9.63 -5.76 1.68
C ALA A 96 -8.36 -5.03 2.11
N ILE A 97 -7.28 -5.13 1.34
CA ILE A 97 -6.03 -4.40 1.58
C ILE A 97 -6.29 -2.89 1.56
N LEU A 98 -7.00 -2.38 0.55
CA LEU A 98 -7.33 -0.95 0.48
C LEU A 98 -8.12 -0.48 1.69
N ARG A 99 -9.12 -1.25 2.13
CA ARG A 99 -9.91 -0.90 3.33
C ARG A 99 -9.05 -0.88 4.57
N ASP A 100 -8.22 -1.90 4.75
CA ASP A 100 -7.35 -2.05 5.91
C ASP A 100 -6.25 -0.97 5.93
N VAL A 101 -5.66 -0.64 4.78
CA VAL A 101 -4.63 0.40 4.65
C VAL A 101 -5.21 1.81 4.84
N PHE A 102 -6.40 2.10 4.34
CA PHE A 102 -7.01 3.44 4.41
C PHE A 102 -8.00 3.62 5.57
N TRP A 103 -8.02 2.70 6.54
CA TRP A 103 -8.97 2.70 7.67
C TRP A 103 -10.44 2.87 7.24
N ARG A 104 -10.82 2.34 6.08
CA ARG A 104 -12.21 2.38 5.61
C ARG A 104 -13.04 1.39 6.41
N ARG A 105 -14.27 1.77 6.77
CA ARG A 105 -15.20 0.88 7.48
C ARG A 105 -15.51 -0.38 6.64
N PRO A 106 -15.74 -1.53 7.30
CA PRO A 106 -15.99 -2.82 6.64
C PRO A 106 -17.23 -2.82 5.74
#